data_AF-A0A1G5GY77-F1
#
_entry.id   AF-A0A1G5GY77-F1
#
_cell.length_a   1.000
_cell.length_b   1.000
_cell.length_c   1.000
_cell.angle_alpha   90.00
_cell.angle_beta   90.00
_cell.angle_gamma   90.00
#
_symmetry.space_group_name_H-M   'P 1'
#
loop_
_entity.id
_entity.type
_entity.pdbx_description
1 polymer ?
#
loop_
_entity_poly.entity_id
_entity_poly.type
_entity_poly.pdbx_seq_one_letter_code
_entity_poly.pdbx_strand_id
1 'polypeptide(L)'
;MDADEQQQITTDFDGAVNMTAAQIEKWLDTDESKAVGQKSGGGESTGHASGRRIVKILRKKKDELTGADYAHMKKVHGYVARHSTQRPKGDVTDTDWRYSLMNWGHDPKK
;
A
#
# COMPACT_ATOMS: atom_id res chain seq x y z
N MET A 1 18.22 2.83 12.43
CA MET A 1 18.22 3.26 11.02
C MET A 1 18.93 4.58 10.97
N ASP A 2 19.98 4.67 10.17
CA ASP A 2 20.66 5.93 9.88
C ASP A 2 19.90 6.72 8.79
N ALA A 3 20.39 7.91 8.47
CA ALA A 3 19.74 8.80 7.51
C ALA A 3 19.75 8.24 6.07
N ASP A 4 20.78 7.50 5.69
CA ASP A 4 20.90 6.91 4.35
C ASP A 4 19.89 5.77 4.18
N GLU A 5 19.74 4.92 5.20
CA GLU A 5 18.72 3.86 5.22
C GLU A 5 17.30 4.46 5.17
N GLN A 6 17.02 5.52 5.93
CA GLN A 6 15.73 6.21 5.90
C GLN A 6 15.44 6.82 4.52
N GLN A 7 16.44 7.40 3.88
CA GLN A 7 16.31 7.98 2.55
C GLN A 7 16.03 6.89 1.51
N GLN A 8 16.72 5.75 1.56
CA GLN A 8 16.46 4.63 0.64
C GLN A 8 15.04 4.08 0.83
N ILE A 9 14.60 3.86 2.07
CA ILE A 9 13.24 3.38 2.36
C ILE A 9 12.18 4.36 1.83
N THR A 10 12.44 5.67 1.94
CA THR A 10 11.54 6.71 1.41
C THR A 10 11.46 6.63 -0.11
N THR A 11 12.60 6.58 -0.79
CA THR A 11 12.66 6.45 -2.26
C THR A 11 11.93 5.19 -2.75
N ASP A 12 12.17 4.05 -2.11
CA ASP A 12 11.52 2.77 -2.47
C ASP A 12 10.00 2.84 -2.28
N PHE A 13 9.55 3.46 -1.19
CA PHE A 13 8.14 3.63 -0.89
C PHE A 13 7.44 4.56 -1.87
N ASP A 14 8.05 5.70 -2.18
CA ASP A 14 7.52 6.68 -3.14
C ASP A 14 7.46 6.09 -4.55
N GLY A 15 8.40 5.19 -4.91
CA GLY A 15 8.34 4.42 -6.15
C GLY A 15 7.25 3.35 -6.18
N ALA A 16 6.87 2.80 -5.02
CA ALA A 16 5.85 1.77 -4.90
C ALA A 16 4.43 2.35 -4.81
N VAL A 17 4.22 3.46 -4.10
CA VAL A 17 2.91 4.06 -3.85
C VAL A 17 2.62 5.14 -4.89
N ASN A 18 1.78 4.82 -5.87
CA ASN A 18 1.42 5.75 -6.95
C ASN A 18 0.04 6.41 -6.76
N MET A 19 -0.73 6.01 -5.75
CA MET A 19 -2.02 6.62 -5.39
C MET A 19 -1.83 7.72 -4.35
N THR A 20 -2.57 8.82 -4.47
CA THR A 20 -2.57 9.87 -3.43
C THR A 20 -3.31 9.42 -2.19
N ALA A 21 -3.05 10.05 -1.04
CA ALA A 21 -3.78 9.75 0.20
C ALA A 21 -5.32 9.79 0.01
N ALA A 22 -5.83 10.79 -0.72
CA ALA A 22 -7.26 10.91 -1.00
C ALA A 22 -7.79 9.81 -1.93
N GLN A 23 -7.00 9.35 -2.91
CA GLN A 23 -7.37 8.22 -3.77
C GLN A 23 -7.44 6.92 -2.96
N ILE A 24 -6.49 6.71 -2.06
CA ILE A 24 -6.45 5.52 -1.19
C ILE A 24 -7.64 5.55 -0.23
N GLU A 25 -7.93 6.67 0.44
CA GLU A 25 -9.11 6.77 1.32
C GLU A 25 -10.40 6.44 0.58
N LYS A 26 -10.63 7.07 -0.58
CA LYS A 26 -11.82 6.80 -1.40
C LYS A 26 -11.92 5.33 -1.80
N TRP A 27 -10.79 4.70 -2.12
CA TRP A 27 -10.74 3.29 -2.47
C TRP A 27 -11.06 2.39 -1.26
N LEU A 28 -10.51 2.69 -0.08
CA LEU A 28 -10.74 1.91 1.13
C LEU A 28 -12.21 1.93 1.60
N ASP A 29 -12.96 2.97 1.25
CA ASP A 29 -14.38 3.04 1.57
C ASP A 29 -15.26 2.09 0.75
N THR A 30 -14.75 1.50 -0.34
CA THR A 30 -15.54 0.61 -1.21
C THR A 30 -15.67 -0.81 -0.66
N ASP A 31 -16.68 -1.55 -1.12
CA ASP A 31 -16.90 -2.92 -0.70
C ASP A 31 -15.86 -3.87 -1.31
N GLU A 32 -15.39 -3.60 -2.52
CA GLU A 32 -14.31 -4.35 -3.17
C GLU A 32 -13.02 -4.30 -2.33
N SER A 33 -12.67 -3.11 -1.82
CA SER A 33 -11.50 -2.95 -0.95
C SER A 33 -11.61 -3.76 0.34
N LYS A 34 -12.80 -3.77 0.96
CA LYS A 34 -13.09 -4.53 2.20
C LYS A 34 -13.21 -6.04 1.97
N ALA A 35 -13.54 -6.44 0.75
CA ALA A 35 -13.71 -7.85 0.38
C ALA A 35 -12.36 -8.57 0.19
N VAL A 36 -11.35 -7.88 -0.35
CA VAL A 36 -10.08 -8.51 -0.76
C VAL A 36 -9.01 -8.55 0.33
N GLY A 37 -8.12 -9.55 0.20
CA GLY A 37 -6.92 -9.72 1.02
C GLY A 37 -7.08 -10.70 2.18
N GLN A 38 -5.96 -11.04 2.81
CA GLN A 38 -5.90 -12.00 3.91
C GLN A 38 -6.52 -11.41 5.19
N LYS A 39 -7.51 -12.11 5.73
CA LYS A 39 -8.21 -11.79 6.99
C LYS A 39 -7.74 -12.74 8.10
N SER A 40 -7.48 -12.21 9.29
CA SER A 40 -7.31 -13.04 10.49
C SER A 40 -8.66 -13.12 11.21
N GLY A 41 -9.33 -14.27 11.15
CA GLY A 41 -10.56 -14.51 11.93
C GLY A 41 -11.79 -13.69 11.51
N GLY A 42 -11.97 -13.43 10.21
CA GLY A 42 -13.18 -12.77 9.68
C GLY A 42 -13.21 -11.24 9.81
N GLY A 43 -12.16 -10.63 10.39
CA GLY A 43 -12.02 -9.19 10.49
C GLY A 43 -11.49 -8.51 9.22
N GLU A 44 -11.04 -7.26 9.38
CA GLU A 44 -10.41 -6.48 8.32
C GLU A 44 -9.18 -7.19 7.74
N SER A 45 -8.96 -7.05 6.42
CA SER A 45 -7.78 -7.62 5.78
C SER A 45 -6.51 -6.84 6.13
N THR A 46 -5.37 -7.54 6.14
CA THR A 46 -4.06 -6.91 6.37
C THR A 46 -3.78 -5.80 5.36
N GLY A 47 -4.21 -5.98 4.10
CA GLY A 47 -4.04 -4.99 3.05
C GLY A 47 -4.86 -3.73 3.32
N HIS A 48 -6.15 -3.88 3.63
CA HIS A 48 -7.01 -2.73 3.94
C HIS A 48 -6.47 -1.93 5.15
N ALA A 49 -6.01 -2.63 6.20
CA ALA A 49 -5.39 -1.98 7.36
C ALA A 49 -4.08 -1.26 6.99
N SER A 50 -3.30 -1.83 6.07
CA SER A 50 -2.09 -1.23 5.49
C SER A 50 -2.43 0.08 4.76
N GLY A 51 -3.45 0.08 3.90
CA GLY A 51 -3.90 1.27 3.18
C GLY A 51 -4.20 2.45 4.11
N ARG A 52 -4.92 2.21 5.21
CA ARG A 52 -5.19 3.29 6.20
C ARG A 52 -3.93 3.82 6.85
N ARG A 53 -2.91 2.98 7.01
CA ARG A 53 -1.62 3.40 7.56
C ARG A 53 -0.78 4.16 6.53
N ILE A 54 -0.82 3.76 5.27
CA ILE A 54 -0.21 4.50 4.15
C ILE A 54 -0.80 5.92 4.08
N VAL A 55 -2.12 6.08 4.17
CA VAL A 55 -2.78 7.39 4.23
C VAL A 55 -2.22 8.26 5.35
N LYS A 56 -2.03 7.70 6.55
CA LYS A 56 -1.44 8.42 7.68
C LYS A 56 0.00 8.84 7.39
N ILE A 57 0.81 7.96 6.79
CA ILE A 57 2.20 8.25 6.43
C ILE A 57 2.28 9.35 5.37
N LEU A 58 1.48 9.28 4.30
CA LEU A 58 1.45 10.28 3.23
C LEU A 58 1.04 11.68 3.70
N ARG A 59 0.39 11.78 4.87
CA ARG A 59 -0.02 13.07 5.48
C ARG A 59 1.01 13.64 6.46
N LYS A 60 2.03 12.86 6.84
CA LYS A 60 3.08 13.32 7.75
C LYS A 60 4.14 14.09 6.99
N LYS A 61 4.79 15.02 7.69
CA LYS A 61 6.06 15.60 7.25
C LYS A 61 7.21 14.61 7.51
N LYS A 62 8.33 14.80 6.81
CA LYS A 62 9.51 13.91 6.90
C LYS A 62 10.06 13.80 8.33
N ASP A 63 10.05 14.89 9.09
CA ASP A 63 10.49 14.97 10.48
C ASP A 63 9.51 14.35 11.50
N GLU A 64 8.28 14.05 11.09
CA GLU A 64 7.26 13.37 11.90
C GLU A 64 7.23 11.84 11.69
N LEU A 65 8.05 11.33 10.76
CA LEU A 65 8.16 9.91 10.47
C LEU A 65 8.87 9.19 11.61
N THR A 66 8.24 8.13 12.10
CA THR A 66 8.78 7.29 13.17
C THR A 66 9.48 6.06 12.61
N GLY A 67 10.32 5.40 13.40
CA GLY A 67 10.90 4.10 13.02
C GLY A 67 9.84 3.06 12.62
N ALA A 68 8.66 3.11 13.24
CA ALA A 68 7.55 2.25 12.87
C ALA A 68 7.02 2.57 11.46
N ASP A 69 6.97 3.86 11.08
CA ASP A 69 6.54 4.29 9.74
C ASP A 69 7.52 3.79 8.68
N TYR A 70 8.83 3.97 8.89
CA TYR A 70 9.85 3.41 8.00
C TYR A 70 9.76 1.89 7.86
N ALA A 71 9.54 1.17 8.96
CA ALA A 71 9.33 -0.28 8.92
C ALA A 71 8.09 -0.66 8.09
N HIS A 72 7.04 0.15 8.15
CA HIS A 72 5.84 -0.06 7.34
C HIS A 72 6.07 0.28 5.87
N MET A 73 6.75 1.38 5.57
CA MET A 73 7.13 1.77 4.20
C MET A 73 7.92 0.65 3.51
N LYS A 74 8.89 0.05 4.21
CA LYS A 74 9.64 -1.12 3.72
C LYS A 74 8.73 -2.33 3.47
N LYS A 75 7.76 -2.58 4.35
CA LYS A 75 6.75 -3.64 4.16
C LYS A 75 5.87 -3.38 2.93
N VAL A 76 5.48 -2.12 2.69
CA VAL A 76 4.68 -1.71 1.54
C VAL A 76 5.44 -1.95 0.24
N HIS A 77 6.67 -1.44 0.14
CA HIS A 77 7.53 -1.67 -1.02
C HIS A 77 7.68 -3.18 -1.31
N GLY A 78 8.04 -3.98 -0.31
CA GLY A 78 8.20 -5.42 -0.49
C GLY A 78 6.91 -6.14 -0.93
N TYR A 79 5.75 -5.72 -0.41
CA TYR A 79 4.48 -6.28 -0.84
C TYR A 79 4.16 -5.93 -2.29
N VAL A 80 4.24 -4.64 -2.66
CA VAL A 80 3.93 -4.15 -4.00
C VAL A 80 4.86 -4.79 -5.03
N ALA A 81 6.18 -4.81 -4.76
CA ALA A 81 7.16 -5.42 -5.66
C ALA A 81 6.85 -6.90 -5.92
N ARG A 82 6.65 -7.70 -4.85
CA ARG A 82 6.37 -9.14 -4.97
C ARG A 82 5.01 -9.43 -5.61
N HIS A 83 3.99 -8.63 -5.32
CA HIS A 83 2.64 -8.90 -5.83
C HIS A 83 2.47 -8.42 -7.27
N SER A 84 3.19 -7.36 -7.68
CA SER A 84 3.21 -6.88 -9.06
C SER A 84 3.76 -7.92 -10.04
N THR A 85 4.72 -8.76 -9.64
CA THR A 85 5.23 -9.85 -10.49
C THR A 85 4.22 -10.98 -10.71
N GLN A 86 3.16 -11.06 -9.89
CA GLN A 86 2.09 -12.06 -9.98
C GLN A 86 0.93 -11.59 -10.86
N ARG A 87 1.18 -10.64 -11.77
CA ARG A 87 0.16 -10.06 -12.64
C ARG A 87 -0.57 -11.15 -13.44
N PRO A 88 -1.90 -11.27 -13.33
CA PRO A 88 -2.67 -12.20 -14.15
C PRO A 88 -2.65 -11.79 -15.62
N LYS A 89 -2.82 -12.76 -16.51
CA LYS A 89 -2.97 -12.50 -17.95
C LYS A 89 -4.34 -11.87 -18.23
N GLY A 90 -4.41 -11.01 -19.25
CA GLY A 90 -5.65 -10.38 -19.69
C GLY A 90 -5.92 -9.03 -19.03
N ASP A 91 -7.19 -8.62 -19.07
CA ASP A 91 -7.64 -7.40 -18.40
C ASP A 91 -7.63 -7.58 -16.89
N VAL A 92 -7.04 -6.62 -16.19
CA VAL A 92 -6.84 -6.65 -14.73
C VAL A 92 -7.74 -5.63 -14.02
N THR A 93 -8.62 -4.94 -14.74
CA THR A 93 -9.44 -3.83 -14.22
C THR A 93 -10.21 -4.23 -12.96
N ASP A 94 -10.95 -5.33 -13.02
CA ASP A 94 -11.83 -5.77 -11.94
C ASP A 94 -11.36 -7.11 -11.40
N THR A 95 -10.18 -7.11 -10.79
CA THR A 95 -9.54 -8.30 -10.26
C THR A 95 -9.07 -8.10 -8.84
N ASP A 96 -9.20 -9.15 -8.02
CA ASP A 96 -8.68 -9.17 -6.65
C ASP A 96 -7.18 -8.82 -6.59
N TRP A 97 -6.42 -9.15 -7.64
CA TRP A 97 -5.01 -8.79 -7.76
C TRP A 97 -4.81 -7.26 -7.77
N ARG A 98 -5.53 -6.55 -8.66
CA ARG A 98 -5.47 -5.08 -8.74
C ARG A 98 -6.01 -4.46 -7.47
N TYR A 99 -7.16 -4.91 -7.00
CA TYR A 99 -7.82 -4.39 -5.79
C TYR A 99 -6.93 -4.56 -4.55
N SER A 100 -6.24 -5.69 -4.45
CA SER A 100 -5.26 -5.91 -3.39
C SER A 100 -4.07 -4.95 -3.52
N LEU A 101 -3.52 -4.69 -4.71
CA LEU A 101 -2.47 -3.66 -4.87
C LEU A 101 -2.96 -2.26 -4.47
N MET A 102 -4.21 -1.91 -4.80
CA MET A 102 -4.80 -0.62 -4.44
C MET A 102 -4.99 -0.47 -2.92
N ASN A 103 -5.28 -1.56 -2.20
CA ASN A 103 -5.24 -1.57 -0.73
C ASN A 103 -3.84 -1.25 -0.16
N TRP A 104 -2.80 -1.39 -0.97
CA TRP A 104 -1.41 -1.04 -0.65
C TRP A 104 -0.93 0.24 -1.33
N GLY A 105 -1.86 1.06 -1.84
CA GLY A 105 -1.56 2.37 -2.42
C GLY A 105 -0.98 2.33 -3.84
N HIS A 106 -1.03 1.17 -4.50
CA HIS A 106 -0.54 1.01 -5.88
C HIS A 106 -1.69 0.65 -6.83
N ASP A 107 -1.96 1.49 -7.81
CA ASP A 107 -2.85 1.16 -8.92
C ASP A 107 -2.02 0.85 -10.19
N PRO A 108 -1.96 -0.42 -10.65
CA PRO A 108 -1.21 -0.82 -11.84
C PRO A 108 -1.83 -0.34 -13.16
N LYS A 109 -2.93 0.42 -13.12
CA LYS A 109 -3.55 1.09 -14.28
C LYS A 109 -3.38 2.62 -14.29
N LYS A 110 -2.56 3.15 -13.38
CA LYS A 110 -2.23 4.58 -13.31
C LYS A 110 -0.95 4.91 -14.06
#